data_AF-A0A2S3Y6S8-F1
#
_entry.id   AF-A0A2S3Y6S8-F1
#
_cell.length_a   1.000
_cell.length_b   1.000
_cell.length_c   1.000
_cell.angle_alpha   90.00
_cell.angle_beta   90.00
_cell.angle_gamma   90.00
#
_symmetry.space_group_name_H-M   'P 1'
#
loop_
_entity.id
_entity.type
_entity.pdbx_description
1 polymer ?
#
loop_
_entity_poly.entity_id
_entity_poly.type
_entity_poly.pdbx_seq_one_letter_code
_entity_poly.pdbx_strand_id
1 'polypeptide(L)'
;MLRVVYGSLIGRLSTAAALVWLVAVPPSAHADSCAVAVVGPGDGSTAVAVAGSKGCVVTTPEPPPPPPPPPPPPPPKPSPPPPPPPSPEPPPAPEPPPPPPPPPPPPPPPPPEPAPPPPPPPPPVPKAAPVPAPPPPPVPPPPPAPEPSPTPSVTPKPPEARPVALPTYRKTTRKEPRSGPSLVSTTLLITAPAVFAVAVLRPRSSR
;
A
#
# COMPACT_ATOMS: atom_id res chain seq x y z
N MET A 1 -35.89 -44.60 84.96
CA MET A 1 -34.95 -44.57 83.82
C MET A 1 -35.15 -43.35 82.90
N LEU A 2 -36.39 -42.86 82.62
CA LEU A 2 -36.60 -41.74 81.68
C LEU A 2 -36.08 -40.34 82.11
N ARG A 3 -36.00 -40.03 83.41
CA ARG A 3 -35.53 -38.71 83.89
C ARG A 3 -34.02 -38.47 83.72
N VAL A 4 -33.22 -39.52 83.70
CA VAL A 4 -31.74 -39.41 83.57
C VAL A 4 -31.33 -39.19 82.11
N VAL A 5 -32.03 -39.82 81.16
CA VAL A 5 -31.75 -39.71 79.72
C VAL A 5 -32.15 -38.33 79.17
N TYR A 6 -33.29 -37.78 79.62
CA TYR A 6 -33.71 -36.43 79.22
C TYR A 6 -32.77 -35.33 79.75
N GLY A 7 -32.23 -35.49 80.96
CA GLY A 7 -31.23 -34.55 81.50
C GLY A 7 -29.95 -34.51 80.67
N SER A 8 -29.51 -35.65 80.13
CA SER A 8 -28.32 -35.73 79.27
C SER A 8 -28.56 -35.07 77.90
N LEU A 9 -29.74 -35.26 77.31
CA LEU A 9 -30.06 -34.71 75.99
C LEU A 9 -30.30 -33.19 76.06
N ILE A 10 -30.95 -32.72 77.13
CA ILE A 10 -31.12 -31.29 77.42
C ILE A 10 -29.75 -30.64 77.70
N GLY A 11 -28.88 -31.29 78.47
CA GLY A 11 -27.52 -30.82 78.72
C GLY A 11 -26.68 -30.71 77.45
N ARG A 12 -26.77 -31.68 76.54
CA ARG A 12 -26.08 -31.63 75.25
C ARG A 12 -26.59 -30.50 74.35
N LEU A 13 -27.92 -30.34 74.26
CA LEU A 13 -28.52 -29.26 73.48
C LEU A 13 -28.18 -27.88 74.05
N SER A 14 -28.16 -27.70 75.37
CA SER A 14 -27.76 -26.44 75.98
C SER A 14 -26.26 -26.16 75.80
N THR A 15 -25.39 -27.17 75.89
CA THR A 15 -23.97 -26.99 75.56
C THR A 15 -23.76 -26.63 74.09
N ALA A 16 -24.50 -27.26 73.17
CA ALA A 16 -24.41 -26.95 71.75
C ALA A 16 -24.92 -25.54 71.46
N ALA A 17 -26.04 -25.13 72.07
CA ALA A 17 -26.56 -23.77 71.96
C ALA A 17 -25.57 -22.73 72.52
N ALA A 18 -24.94 -23.00 73.66
CA ALA A 18 -23.92 -22.14 74.24
C ALA A 18 -22.67 -22.02 73.35
N LEU A 19 -22.22 -23.13 72.76
CA LEU A 19 -21.10 -23.15 71.80
C LEU A 19 -21.43 -22.39 70.52
N VAL A 20 -22.64 -22.58 69.98
CA VAL A 20 -23.12 -21.83 68.80
C VAL A 20 -23.19 -20.34 69.11
N TRP A 21 -23.65 -19.95 70.31
CA TRP A 21 -23.71 -18.55 70.71
C TRP A 21 -22.31 -17.94 70.86
N LEU A 22 -21.35 -18.68 71.42
CA LEU A 22 -19.94 -18.28 71.53
C LEU A 22 -19.24 -18.12 70.17
N VAL A 23 -19.65 -18.89 69.16
CA VAL A 23 -19.09 -18.80 67.79
C VAL A 23 -19.80 -17.73 66.96
N ALA A 24 -21.10 -17.52 67.16
CA ALA A 24 -21.90 -16.58 66.39
C ALA A 24 -21.76 -15.12 66.86
N VAL A 25 -21.37 -14.89 68.12
CA VAL A 25 -21.06 -13.55 68.62
C VAL A 25 -19.54 -13.36 68.52
N PRO A 26 -19.01 -12.67 67.50
CA PRO A 26 -17.60 -12.34 67.48
C PRO A 26 -17.29 -11.54 68.75
N PRO A 27 -16.30 -11.94 69.57
CA PRO A 27 -15.87 -11.07 70.66
C PRO A 27 -15.48 -9.74 70.02
N SER A 28 -16.04 -8.64 70.52
CA SER A 28 -15.58 -7.31 70.19
C SER A 28 -14.10 -7.28 70.54
N ALA A 29 -13.25 -7.52 69.54
CA ALA A 29 -11.83 -7.35 69.68
C ALA A 29 -11.62 -5.85 69.89
N HIS A 30 -11.67 -5.44 71.16
CA HIS A 30 -11.13 -4.17 71.60
C HIS A 30 -9.63 -4.29 71.37
N ALA A 31 -9.20 -4.01 70.14
CA ALA A 31 -7.81 -3.75 69.89
C ALA A 31 -7.50 -2.42 70.60
N ASP A 32 -6.73 -2.48 71.69
CA ASP A 32 -6.07 -1.32 72.29
C ASP A 32 -5.00 -0.71 71.34
N SER A 33 -5.01 -1.07 70.05
CA SER A 33 -4.14 -0.55 69.01
C SER A 33 -4.96 0.15 67.94
N CYS A 34 -4.72 1.46 67.78
CA CYS A 34 -5.24 2.23 66.65
C CYS A 34 -4.53 1.78 65.37
N ALA A 35 -5.27 1.24 64.41
CA ALA A 35 -4.79 1.05 63.04
C ALA A 35 -5.37 2.17 62.16
N VAL A 36 -4.50 2.97 61.54
CA VAL A 36 -4.89 4.00 60.56
C VAL A 36 -4.31 3.63 59.20
N ALA A 37 -5.18 3.55 58.19
CA ALA A 37 -4.78 3.42 56.80
C ALA A 37 -5.23 4.69 56.05
N VAL A 38 -4.27 5.37 55.43
CA VAL A 38 -4.53 6.52 54.55
C VAL A 38 -4.20 6.11 53.13
N VAL A 39 -5.18 6.21 52.23
CA VAL A 39 -5.01 5.92 50.81
C VAL A 39 -5.42 7.16 50.01
N GLY A 40 -4.50 7.73 49.24
CA GLY A 40 -4.77 8.89 48.42
C GLY A 40 -3.63 9.22 47.46
N PRO A 41 -3.90 9.78 46.26
CA PRO A 41 -2.88 10.09 45.25
C PRO A 41 -1.91 11.24 45.60
N GLY A 42 -1.97 11.83 46.80
CA GLY A 42 -1.15 13.00 47.16
C GLY A 42 -1.63 14.32 46.54
N ASP A 43 -2.77 14.30 45.85
CA ASP A 43 -3.45 15.41 45.19
C ASP A 43 -4.54 16.07 46.08
N GLY A 44 -4.52 15.77 47.38
CA GLY A 44 -5.50 16.25 48.36
C GLY A 44 -6.74 15.37 48.50
N SER A 45 -6.92 14.35 47.66
CA SER A 45 -7.97 13.34 47.86
C SER A 45 -7.42 12.19 48.71
N THR A 46 -7.65 12.24 50.03
CA THR A 46 -7.22 11.19 50.96
C THR A 46 -8.43 10.51 51.60
N ALA A 47 -8.50 9.19 51.47
CA ALA A 47 -9.44 8.36 52.22
C ALA A 47 -8.74 7.81 53.46
N VAL A 48 -9.31 8.06 54.63
CA VAL A 48 -8.76 7.64 55.93
C VAL A 48 -9.69 6.60 56.54
N ALA A 49 -9.18 5.41 56.82
CA ALA A 49 -9.86 4.38 57.59
C ALA A 49 -9.16 4.19 58.94
N VAL A 50 -9.92 4.28 60.03
CA VAL A 50 -9.41 4.12 61.40
C VAL A 50 -10.14 2.95 62.06
N ALA A 51 -9.39 1.97 62.55
CA ALA A 51 -9.91 0.87 63.36
C ALA A 51 -9.33 0.97 64.77
N GLY A 52 -10.20 1.17 65.77
CA GLY A 52 -9.84 1.27 67.19
C GLY A 52 -10.90 1.99 68.01
N SER A 53 -11.11 1.59 69.27
CA SER A 53 -12.08 2.20 70.17
C SER A 53 -11.35 2.92 71.32
N LYS A 54 -11.06 4.22 71.14
CA LYS A 54 -10.81 5.28 72.16
C LYS A 54 -10.02 6.44 71.53
N GLY A 55 -10.71 7.36 70.85
CA GLY A 55 -10.18 8.70 70.56
C GLY A 55 -8.88 8.76 69.76
N CYS A 56 -8.71 7.90 68.74
CA CYS A 56 -7.57 8.00 67.83
C CYS A 56 -7.68 9.33 67.05
N VAL A 57 -6.90 10.34 67.44
CA VAL A 57 -6.82 11.62 66.72
C VAL A 57 -5.89 11.41 65.52
N VAL A 58 -6.46 11.36 64.32
CA VAL A 58 -5.68 11.38 63.08
C VAL A 58 -5.45 12.84 62.71
N THR A 59 -4.24 13.33 62.94
CA THR A 59 -3.77 14.59 62.37
C THR A 59 -3.34 14.33 60.94
N THR A 60 -4.21 14.63 59.98
CA THR A 60 -3.85 14.64 58.56
C THR A 60 -2.80 15.73 58.33
N PRO A 61 -1.61 15.44 57.76
CA PRO A 61 -0.64 16.47 57.44
C PRO A 61 -1.24 17.44 56.41
N GLU A 62 -1.03 18.74 56.62
CA GLU A 62 -1.41 19.78 55.67
C GLU A 62 -0.75 19.50 54.31
N PRO A 63 -1.49 19.55 53.19
CA PRO A 63 -0.89 19.32 51.88
C PRO A 63 0.20 20.36 51.62
N PRO A 64 1.33 19.97 51.00
CA PRO A 64 2.37 20.93 50.64
C PRO A 64 1.78 22.00 49.70
N PRO A 65 2.31 23.24 49.74
CA PRO A 65 1.87 24.28 48.82
C PRO A 65 2.05 23.81 47.37
N PRO A 66 1.12 24.19 46.45
CA PRO A 66 1.24 23.81 45.05
C PRO A 66 2.57 24.34 44.47
N PRO A 67 3.21 23.58 43.57
CA PRO A 67 4.41 24.07 42.89
C PRO A 67 4.10 25.36 42.12
N PRO A 68 5.08 26.27 41.99
CA PRO A 68 4.91 27.46 41.16
C PRO A 68 4.56 27.07 39.72
N PRO A 69 3.76 27.88 39.01
CA PRO A 69 3.44 27.62 37.61
C PRO A 69 4.74 27.54 36.78
N PRO A 70 4.79 26.65 35.77
CA PRO A 70 5.94 26.59 34.88
C PRO A 70 6.12 27.95 34.18
N PRO A 71 7.38 28.35 33.89
CA PRO A 71 7.62 29.55 33.12
C PRO A 71 6.90 29.46 31.76
N PRO A 72 6.45 30.60 31.19
CA PRO A 72 5.84 30.60 29.87
C PRO A 72 6.81 29.99 28.84
N PRO A 73 6.30 29.26 27.84
CA PRO A 73 7.14 28.73 26.79
C PRO A 73 7.87 29.88 26.08
N PRO A 74 9.12 29.66 25.63
CA PRO A 74 9.82 30.66 24.84
C PRO A 74 9.01 31.00 23.59
N PRO A 75 9.05 32.25 23.10
CA PRO A 75 8.37 32.63 21.88
C PRO A 75 8.82 31.73 20.71
N PRO A 76 7.92 31.38 19.79
CA PRO A 76 8.28 30.60 18.61
C PRO A 76 9.37 31.33 17.83
N LYS A 77 10.40 30.58 17.41
CA LYS A 77 11.44 31.12 16.53
C LYS A 77 10.77 31.64 15.24
N PRO A 78 11.18 32.81 14.71
CA PRO A 78 10.72 33.26 13.41
C PRO A 78 10.93 32.18 12.35
N SER A 79 9.93 31.99 11.48
CA SER A 79 10.07 31.12 10.32
C SER A 79 11.25 31.60 9.45
N PRO A 80 12.07 30.68 8.90
CA PRO A 80 13.12 31.06 7.97
C PRO A 80 12.51 31.78 6.75
N PRO A 81 13.25 32.74 6.15
CA PRO A 81 12.80 33.38 4.93
C PRO A 81 12.60 32.34 3.82
N PRO A 82 11.64 32.56 2.90
CA PRO A 82 11.45 31.68 1.76
C PRO A 82 12.75 31.57 0.94
N PRO A 83 13.04 30.40 0.34
CA PRO A 83 14.18 30.26 -0.55
C PRO A 83 14.06 31.23 -1.73
N PRO A 84 15.17 31.74 -2.27
CA PRO A 84 15.14 32.57 -3.47
C PRO A 84 14.49 31.80 -4.64
N PRO A 85 13.83 32.52 -5.57
CA PRO A 85 13.28 31.90 -6.77
C PRO A 85 14.41 31.22 -7.57
N PRO A 86 14.11 30.09 -8.25
CA PRO A 86 15.09 29.44 -9.12
C PRO A 86 15.55 30.41 -10.22
N SER A 87 16.83 30.36 -10.54
CA SER A 87 17.38 31.13 -11.66
C SER A 87 16.68 30.70 -12.95
N PRO A 88 16.33 31.65 -13.85
CA PRO A 88 15.76 31.31 -15.15
C PRO A 88 16.70 30.37 -15.92
N GLU A 89 16.13 29.39 -16.63
CA GLU A 89 16.90 28.53 -17.51
C GLU A 89 17.60 29.36 -18.61
N PRO A 90 18.84 29.02 -18.96
CA PRO A 90 19.53 29.67 -20.06
C PRO A 90 18.75 29.45 -21.38
N PRO A 91 18.76 30.42 -22.29
CA PRO A 91 18.10 30.28 -23.59
C PRO A 91 18.67 29.08 -24.35
N PRO A 92 17.84 28.39 -25.16
CA PRO A 92 18.31 27.28 -25.99
C PRO A 92 19.44 27.74 -26.90
N ALA A 93 20.45 26.87 -27.06
CA ALA A 93 21.54 27.12 -27.99
C ALA A 93 21.00 27.32 -29.42
N PRO A 94 21.57 28.24 -30.21
CA PRO A 94 21.19 28.40 -31.61
C PRO A 94 21.33 27.08 -32.38
N GLU A 95 20.37 26.81 -33.28
CA GLU A 95 20.49 25.66 -34.18
C GLU A 95 21.74 25.81 -35.08
N PRO A 96 22.46 24.70 -35.33
CA PRO A 96 23.60 24.73 -36.25
C PRO A 96 23.13 25.09 -37.67
N PRO A 97 23.97 25.79 -38.45
CA PRO A 97 23.63 26.14 -39.82
C PRO A 97 23.42 24.88 -40.67
N PRO A 98 22.54 24.93 -41.69
CA PRO A 98 22.33 23.81 -42.59
C PRO A 98 23.64 23.42 -43.30
N PRO A 99 23.85 22.13 -43.59
CA PRO A 99 25.02 21.68 -44.34
C PRO A 99 25.05 22.32 -45.73
N PRO A 100 26.25 22.55 -46.30
CA PRO A 100 26.38 23.05 -47.66
C PRO A 100 25.73 22.09 -48.67
N PRO A 101 25.19 22.59 -49.79
CA PRO A 101 24.63 21.74 -50.83
C PRO A 101 25.71 20.79 -51.39
N PRO A 102 25.32 19.58 -51.84
CA PRO A 102 26.25 18.66 -52.47
C PRO A 102 26.84 19.27 -53.75
N PRO A 103 28.08 18.90 -54.13
CA PRO A 103 28.67 19.36 -55.38
C PRO A 103 27.83 18.88 -56.58
N PRO A 104 27.83 19.64 -57.69
CA PRO A 104 27.15 19.22 -58.91
C PRO A 104 27.72 17.89 -59.43
N PRO A 105 26.89 17.05 -60.08
CA PRO A 105 27.36 15.81 -60.67
C PRO A 105 28.42 16.09 -61.77
N PRO A 106 29.36 15.16 -61.98
CA PRO A 106 30.33 15.29 -63.07
C PRO A 106 29.61 15.32 -64.43
N PRO A 107 30.19 15.99 -65.45
CA PRO A 107 29.64 16.00 -66.79
C PRO A 107 29.57 14.56 -67.36
N PRO A 108 28.59 14.27 -68.23
CA PRO A 108 28.48 12.98 -68.89
C PRO A 108 29.74 12.70 -69.73
N PRO A 109 30.15 11.42 -69.87
CA PRO A 109 31.25 11.05 -70.74
C PRO A 109 30.96 11.44 -72.20
N PRO A 110 31.99 11.73 -73.00
CA PRO A 110 31.80 11.99 -74.43
C PRO A 110 31.16 10.77 -75.12
N PRO A 111 30.36 11.00 -76.18
CA PRO A 111 29.78 9.90 -76.94
C PRO A 111 30.89 9.01 -77.55
N PRO A 112 30.67 7.69 -77.63
CA PRO A 112 31.61 6.79 -78.28
C PRO A 112 31.79 7.15 -79.75
N GLU A 113 33.01 6.98 -80.26
CA GLU A 113 33.30 7.20 -81.68
C GLU A 113 32.45 6.26 -82.56
N PRO A 114 31.98 6.74 -83.73
CA PRO A 114 31.26 5.89 -84.69
C PRO A 114 32.06 4.65 -85.05
N ALA A 115 31.40 3.49 -85.05
CA ALA A 115 32.01 2.25 -85.51
C ALA A 115 32.45 2.40 -86.99
N PRO A 116 33.59 1.79 -87.38
CA PRO A 116 34.04 1.81 -88.77
C PRO A 116 32.97 1.18 -89.68
N PRO A 117 32.86 1.66 -90.93
CA PRO A 117 31.90 1.12 -91.88
C PRO A 117 32.15 -0.39 -92.10
N PRO A 118 31.09 -1.20 -92.27
CA PRO A 118 31.25 -2.62 -92.54
C PRO A 118 32.00 -2.84 -93.87
N PRO A 119 32.75 -3.97 -93.99
CA PRO A 119 33.40 -4.31 -95.24
C PRO A 119 32.37 -4.48 -96.37
N PRO A 120 32.74 -4.19 -97.63
CA PRO A 120 31.84 -4.35 -98.76
C PRO A 120 31.38 -5.82 -98.89
N PRO A 121 30.11 -6.05 -99.29
CA PRO A 121 29.59 -7.40 -99.46
C PRO A 121 30.33 -8.16 -100.57
N PRO A 122 30.46 -9.49 -100.46
CA PRO A 122 31.04 -10.32 -101.52
C PRO A 122 30.19 -10.27 -102.80
N PRO A 123 30.79 -10.50 -103.98
CA PRO A 123 30.09 -10.46 -105.26
C PRO A 123 28.98 -11.53 -105.33
N PRO A 124 27.84 -11.23 -105.96
CA PRO A 124 26.71 -12.15 -106.05
C PRO A 124 27.01 -13.36 -106.94
N VAL A 125 26.64 -14.54 -106.46
CA VAL A 125 26.68 -15.81 -107.22
C VAL A 125 25.44 -15.90 -108.15
N PRO A 126 25.53 -16.41 -109.39
CA PRO A 126 24.41 -16.45 -110.33
C PRO A 126 23.21 -17.27 -109.84
N LYS A 127 22.01 -16.67 -109.88
CA LYS A 127 20.73 -17.29 -109.51
C LYS A 127 20.21 -18.21 -110.62
N ALA A 128 19.76 -19.41 -110.25
CA ALA A 128 18.88 -20.23 -111.07
C ALA A 128 17.43 -19.68 -111.06
N ALA A 129 16.71 -19.89 -112.17
CA ALA A 129 15.39 -19.31 -112.45
C ALA A 129 14.28 -19.78 -111.48
N PRO A 130 13.32 -18.91 -111.10
CA PRO A 130 12.22 -19.27 -110.21
C PRO A 130 11.03 -19.89 -110.96
N VAL A 131 10.44 -20.94 -110.37
CA VAL A 131 9.11 -21.45 -110.71
C VAL A 131 8.06 -20.60 -109.95
N PRO A 132 6.92 -20.20 -110.54
CA PRO A 132 5.91 -19.41 -109.85
C PRO A 132 5.17 -20.26 -108.80
N ALA A 133 5.11 -19.78 -107.56
CA ALA A 133 4.25 -20.34 -106.52
C ALA A 133 2.90 -19.57 -106.47
N PRO A 134 1.76 -20.25 -106.28
CA PRO A 134 0.47 -19.58 -106.09
C PRO A 134 0.41 -18.81 -104.76
N PRO A 135 -0.41 -17.74 -104.67
CA PRO A 135 -0.49 -16.92 -103.47
C PRO A 135 -1.13 -17.72 -102.31
N PRO A 136 -0.58 -17.66 -101.09
CA PRO A 136 -1.22 -18.23 -99.90
C PRO A 136 -2.43 -17.39 -99.47
N PRO A 137 -3.49 -18.02 -98.93
CA PRO A 137 -4.60 -17.28 -98.32
C PRO A 137 -4.11 -16.47 -97.10
N PRO A 138 -4.74 -15.32 -96.79
CA PRO A 138 -4.35 -14.52 -95.63
C PRO A 138 -4.55 -15.30 -94.34
N VAL A 139 -3.49 -15.36 -93.53
CA VAL A 139 -3.48 -15.93 -92.19
C VAL A 139 -4.27 -15.00 -91.25
N PRO A 140 -5.24 -15.49 -90.47
CA PRO A 140 -5.92 -14.67 -89.47
C PRO A 140 -4.92 -14.15 -88.42
N PRO A 141 -5.10 -12.93 -87.88
CA PRO A 141 -4.19 -12.40 -86.89
C PRO A 141 -4.14 -13.31 -85.65
N PRO A 142 -2.96 -13.49 -85.03
CA PRO A 142 -2.86 -14.23 -83.79
C PRO A 142 -3.71 -13.55 -82.70
N PRO A 143 -4.35 -14.32 -81.80
CA PRO A 143 -5.00 -13.74 -80.63
C PRO A 143 -3.97 -12.93 -79.82
N PRO A 144 -4.38 -11.81 -79.21
CA PRO A 144 -3.48 -11.02 -78.38
C PRO A 144 -2.89 -11.89 -77.28
N ALA A 145 -1.58 -11.74 -77.05
CA ALA A 145 -0.87 -12.45 -75.99
C ALA A 145 -1.54 -12.14 -74.63
N PRO A 146 -1.70 -13.13 -73.74
CA PRO A 146 -2.19 -12.86 -72.39
C PRO A 146 -1.25 -11.85 -71.72
N GLU A 147 -1.85 -10.83 -71.10
CA GLU A 147 -1.12 -9.85 -70.31
C GLU A 147 -0.29 -10.57 -69.23
N PRO A 148 0.96 -10.14 -68.99
CA PRO A 148 1.77 -10.73 -67.94
C PRO A 148 1.08 -10.55 -66.60
N SER A 149 0.85 -11.66 -65.90
CA SER A 149 0.40 -11.66 -64.50
C SER A 149 1.34 -10.77 -63.68
N PRO A 150 0.83 -9.84 -62.86
CA PRO A 150 1.67 -8.94 -62.09
C PRO A 150 2.64 -9.74 -61.22
N THR A 151 3.93 -9.43 -61.35
CA THR A 151 4.98 -9.94 -60.49
C THR A 151 4.59 -9.68 -59.03
N PRO A 152 4.64 -10.67 -58.13
CA PRO A 152 4.37 -10.41 -56.72
C PRO A 152 5.30 -9.32 -56.22
N SER A 153 4.71 -8.23 -55.73
CA SER A 153 5.45 -7.13 -55.12
C SER A 153 6.26 -7.72 -53.97
N VAL A 154 7.58 -7.60 -54.06
CA VAL A 154 8.50 -8.03 -53.01
C VAL A 154 8.14 -7.22 -51.77
N THR A 155 7.45 -7.86 -50.83
CA THR A 155 7.23 -7.28 -49.51
C THR A 155 8.61 -7.13 -48.87
N PRO A 156 9.07 -5.90 -48.56
CA PRO A 156 10.35 -5.73 -47.89
C PRO A 156 10.30 -6.47 -46.56
N LYS A 157 11.32 -7.28 -46.29
CA LYS A 157 11.48 -7.97 -45.02
C LYS A 157 11.49 -6.91 -43.90
N PRO A 158 10.64 -7.04 -42.86
CA PRO A 158 10.63 -6.11 -41.75
C PRO A 158 12.04 -6.00 -41.14
N PRO A 159 12.52 -4.79 -40.81
CA PRO A 159 13.82 -4.63 -40.16
C PRO A 159 13.83 -5.43 -38.85
N GLU A 160 14.93 -6.14 -38.60
CA GLU A 160 15.10 -6.93 -37.39
C GLU A 160 14.89 -6.04 -36.15
N ALA A 161 14.01 -6.50 -35.25
CA ALA A 161 13.64 -5.78 -34.05
C ALA A 161 14.89 -5.56 -33.19
N ARG A 162 15.35 -4.31 -33.11
CA ARG A 162 16.39 -3.91 -32.17
C ARG A 162 15.85 -4.14 -30.75
N PRO A 163 16.60 -4.81 -29.86
CA PRO A 163 16.18 -4.97 -28.48
C PRO A 163 16.16 -3.59 -27.81
N VAL A 164 14.97 -3.03 -27.65
CA VAL A 164 14.75 -1.83 -26.87
C VAL A 164 14.96 -2.22 -25.41
N ALA A 165 15.90 -1.55 -24.74
CA ALA A 165 16.12 -1.70 -23.31
C ALA A 165 14.88 -1.20 -22.57
N LEU A 166 13.95 -2.11 -22.29
CA LEU A 166 12.78 -1.83 -21.46
C LEU A 166 13.27 -1.48 -20.05
N PRO A 167 12.81 -0.38 -19.45
CA PRO A 167 13.16 -0.05 -18.08
C PRO A 167 12.72 -1.21 -17.17
N THR A 168 13.61 -1.62 -16.28
CA THR A 168 13.37 -2.72 -15.35
C THR A 168 12.18 -2.35 -14.48
N TYR A 169 11.03 -2.97 -14.75
CA TYR A 169 9.82 -2.73 -13.99
C TYR A 169 10.04 -3.18 -12.53
N ARG A 170 10.26 -2.20 -11.65
CA ARG A 170 10.24 -2.42 -10.20
C ARG A 170 8.79 -2.54 -9.77
N LYS A 171 8.36 -3.75 -9.44
CA LYS A 171 7.12 -3.96 -8.68
C LYS A 171 7.20 -3.14 -7.40
N THR A 172 6.26 -2.23 -7.22
CA THR A 172 6.08 -1.55 -5.94
C THR A 172 5.68 -2.61 -4.92
N THR A 173 6.50 -2.80 -3.88
CA THR A 173 6.12 -3.64 -2.74
C THR A 173 4.87 -3.02 -2.12
N ARG A 174 3.73 -3.69 -2.30
CA ARG A 174 2.47 -3.29 -1.69
C ARG A 174 2.69 -3.27 -0.18
N LYS A 175 2.35 -2.15 0.45
CA LYS A 175 2.42 -2.00 1.90
C LYS A 175 1.53 -3.09 2.51
N GLU A 176 2.15 -3.99 3.27
CA GLU A 176 1.43 -5.08 3.93
C GLU A 176 0.27 -4.48 4.75
N PRO A 177 -0.96 -5.01 4.62
CA PRO A 177 -2.07 -4.59 5.49
C PRO A 177 -1.60 -4.73 6.94
N ARG A 178 -1.88 -3.72 7.77
CA ARG A 178 -1.49 -3.72 9.17
C ARG A 178 -2.14 -4.93 9.85
N SER A 179 -1.39 -6.01 10.00
CA SER A 179 -1.82 -7.27 10.61
C SER A 179 -1.89 -7.06 12.12
N GLY A 180 -2.98 -6.45 12.57
CA GLY A 180 -3.33 -6.31 13.97
C GLY A 180 -4.82 -6.63 14.15
N PRO A 181 -5.23 -7.03 15.36
CA PRO A 181 -6.65 -7.21 15.66
C PRO A 181 -7.40 -5.92 15.35
N SER A 182 -8.56 -6.02 14.71
CA SER A 182 -9.31 -4.83 14.32
C SER A 182 -9.65 -4.01 15.56
N LEU A 183 -9.46 -2.69 15.49
CA LEU A 183 -9.75 -1.76 16.58
C LEU A 183 -11.19 -1.91 17.09
N VAL A 184 -12.09 -2.26 16.19
CA VAL A 184 -13.49 -2.59 16.49
C VAL A 184 -13.59 -3.87 17.30
N SER A 185 -12.90 -4.95 16.90
CA SER A 185 -12.90 -6.21 17.64
C SER A 185 -12.29 -6.05 19.03
N THR A 186 -11.22 -5.27 19.19
CA THR A 186 -10.63 -5.00 20.51
C THR A 186 -11.56 -4.17 21.38
N THR A 187 -12.22 -3.16 20.81
CA THR A 187 -13.19 -2.32 21.54
C THR A 187 -14.41 -3.14 21.95
N LEU A 188 -14.91 -4.02 21.08
CA LEU A 188 -16.04 -4.89 21.38
C LEU A 188 -15.70 -5.88 22.50
N LEU A 189 -14.50 -6.47 22.45
CA LEU A 189 -14.05 -7.43 23.46
C LEU A 189 -13.92 -6.79 24.87
N ILE A 190 -13.58 -5.50 24.93
CA ILE A 190 -13.50 -4.76 26.20
C ILE A 190 -14.89 -4.32 26.69
N THR A 191 -15.75 -3.83 25.81
CA THR A 191 -17.02 -3.18 26.21
C THR A 191 -18.19 -4.15 26.32
N ALA A 192 -18.20 -5.25 25.57
CA ALA A 192 -19.31 -6.20 25.56
C ALA A 192 -19.59 -6.85 26.94
N PRO A 193 -18.59 -7.27 27.75
CA PRO A 193 -18.86 -7.85 29.06
C PRO A 193 -19.52 -6.85 30.02
N ALA A 194 -19.11 -5.57 29.96
CA ALA A 194 -19.69 -4.52 30.79
C ALA A 194 -21.16 -4.26 30.42
N VAL A 195 -21.46 -4.18 29.12
CA VAL A 195 -22.84 -3.99 28.63
C VAL A 195 -23.70 -5.21 28.98
N PHE A 196 -23.16 -6.41 28.83
CA PHE A 196 -23.85 -7.66 29.18
C PHE A 196 -24.15 -7.73 30.68
N ALA A 197 -23.19 -7.37 31.55
CA ALA A 197 -23.41 -7.32 32.99
C ALA A 197 -24.52 -6.32 33.37
N VAL A 198 -24.54 -5.13 32.75
CA VAL A 198 -25.61 -4.15 32.96
C VAL A 198 -26.97 -4.67 32.47
N ALA A 199 -27.00 -5.41 31.36
CA ALA A 199 -28.23 -5.99 30.84
C ALA A 199 -28.79 -7.11 31.75
N VAL A 200 -27.92 -7.93 32.35
CA VAL A 200 -28.32 -9.01 33.27
C VAL A 200 -28.70 -8.47 34.65
N LEU A 201 -27.99 -7.46 35.14
CA LEU A 201 -28.22 -6.86 36.46
C LEU A 201 -29.33 -5.82 36.46
N ARG A 202 -29.83 -5.38 35.30
CA ARG A 202 -31.04 -4.55 35.24
C ARG A 202 -32.22 -5.40 35.70
N PRO A 203 -32.79 -5.14 36.90
CA PRO A 203 -33.93 -5.88 37.36
C PRO A 203 -35.07 -5.64 36.37
N ARG A 204 -35.69 -6.72 35.89
CA ARG A 204 -36.97 -6.68 35.18
C ARG A 204 -38.07 -6.27 36.18
N SER A 205 -37.97 -5.10 36.81
CA SER A 205 -39.02 -4.56 37.66
C SER A 205 -40.04 -3.83 36.80
N SER A 206 -40.79 -4.59 36.02
CA SER A 206 -42.12 -4.16 35.56
C SER A 206 -43.04 -5.38 35.44
N ARG A 207 -43.38 -5.96 36.59
CA ARG A 207 -44.75 -6.38 36.86
C ARG A 207 -44.97 -6.62 38.34
#